data_AF-A0A1E4IBM8-F1
#
_entry.id   AF-A0A1E4IBM8-F1
#
_cell.length_a   1.000
_cell.length_b   1.000
_cell.length_c   1.000
_cell.angle_alpha   90.00
_cell.angle_beta   90.00
_cell.angle_gamma   90.00
#
_symmetry.space_group_name_H-M   'P 1'
#
loop_
_entity.id
_entity.type
_entity.pdbx_description
1 polymer ?
#
loop_
_entity_poly.entity_id
_entity_poly.type
_entity_poly.pdbx_seq_one_letter_code
_entity_poly.pdbx_strand_id
1 'polypeptide(L)'
;MTTLGPPPSTGHVVENDPGLSDPLLTPERMFAASFGVWPSTYVEQPGAVKVDCSGTCDSAVVRSAVDANPGRVLVLQGDVLLDGGASIGTANDPVVLMATGNFGFSSSTDVYGLVYSRASTWATSGSGNIFGALVAEGSIGGTGGFSVGYSKEILDRARWSTGSFVLVPGSWKDFP
;
A
#
# COMPACT_ATOMS: atom_id res chain seq x y z
N MET A 1 10.76 -22.12 9.74
CA MET A 1 11.45 -22.25 8.44
C MET A 1 10.42 -21.96 7.37
N THR A 2 10.22 -20.68 7.04
CA THR A 2 9.29 -20.24 5.99
C THR A 2 9.93 -20.60 4.67
N THR A 3 9.39 -21.61 4.00
CA THR A 3 9.74 -21.92 2.62
C THR A 3 9.26 -20.75 1.77
N LEU A 4 10.19 -19.92 1.29
CA LEU A 4 9.93 -19.09 0.12
C LEU A 4 9.42 -20.04 -0.96
N GLY A 5 8.23 -19.79 -1.49
CA GLY A 5 7.67 -20.59 -2.57
C GLY A 5 8.63 -20.63 -3.76
N PRO A 6 8.49 -21.63 -4.67
CA PRO A 6 9.28 -21.64 -5.89
C PRO A 6 9.13 -20.29 -6.61
N PRO A 7 10.21 -19.77 -7.24
CA PRO A 7 10.11 -18.54 -8.01
C PRO A 7 8.95 -18.66 -9.00
N PRO A 8 8.19 -17.58 -9.23
CA PRO A 8 7.08 -17.62 -10.17
C PRO A 8 7.59 -18.21 -11.50
N SER A 9 7.00 -19.34 -11.90
CA SER A 9 7.16 -19.85 -13.26
C SER A 9 6.82 -18.74 -14.26
N THR A 10 7.39 -18.81 -15.47
CA THR A 10 7.27 -17.82 -16.55
C THR A 10 5.83 -17.46 -16.96
N GLY A 11 4.80 -18.10 -16.39
CA GLY A 11 3.39 -17.77 -16.56
C GLY A 11 2.75 -16.87 -15.49
N HIS A 12 3.50 -16.40 -14.48
CA HIS A 12 2.97 -15.49 -13.44
C HIS A 12 3.44 -14.04 -13.57
N VAL A 13 4.30 -13.77 -14.56
CA VAL A 13 4.72 -12.41 -14.91
C VAL A 13 4.01 -12.06 -16.20
N VAL A 14 3.23 -10.98 -16.18
CA VAL A 14 2.69 -10.36 -17.38
C VAL A 14 3.51 -9.11 -17.66
N GLU A 15 4.31 -9.15 -18.71
CA GLU A 15 5.07 -8.00 -19.19
C GLU A 15 4.38 -7.40 -20.41
N ASN A 16 4.59 -6.10 -20.65
CA ASN A 16 4.03 -5.37 -21.78
C ASN A 16 2.49 -5.51 -21.89
N ASP A 17 1.79 -5.53 -20.75
CA ASP A 17 0.32 -5.60 -20.71
C ASP A 17 -0.28 -4.36 -21.40
N PRO A 18 -1.01 -4.53 -22.53
CA PRO A 18 -1.61 -3.42 -23.25
C PRO A 18 -2.58 -2.59 -22.39
N GLY A 19 -3.28 -3.24 -21.46
CA GLY A 19 -4.24 -2.59 -20.57
C GLY A 19 -3.58 -1.68 -19.53
N LEU A 20 -2.34 -2.00 -19.10
CA LEU A 20 -1.55 -1.11 -18.24
C LEU A 20 -0.86 0.02 -19.01
N SER A 21 -0.67 -0.15 -20.32
CA SER A 21 -0.12 0.89 -21.21
C SER A 21 -1.18 1.73 -21.94
N ASP A 22 -2.47 1.48 -21.70
CA ASP A 22 -3.56 2.16 -22.38
C ASP A 22 -3.55 3.65 -22.02
N PRO A 23 -3.48 4.59 -22.99
CA PRO A 23 -3.53 6.02 -22.71
C PRO A 23 -4.84 6.47 -22.04
N LEU A 24 -5.90 5.65 -22.07
CA LEU A 24 -7.15 5.89 -21.35
C LEU A 24 -7.10 5.44 -19.89
N LEU A 25 -6.09 4.67 -19.47
CA LEU A 25 -5.84 4.33 -18.07
C LEU A 25 -5.17 5.51 -17.37
N THR A 26 -5.96 6.53 -17.04
CA THR A 26 -5.49 7.65 -16.22
C THR A 26 -5.16 7.19 -14.79
N PRO A 27 -4.35 7.94 -14.03
CA PRO A 27 -4.06 7.64 -12.63
C PRO A 27 -5.33 7.36 -11.78
N GLU A 28 -6.39 8.14 -11.98
CA GLU A 28 -7.67 7.96 -11.28
C GLU A 28 -8.35 6.64 -11.65
N ARG A 29 -8.26 6.23 -12.92
CA ARG A 29 -8.82 4.97 -13.41
C ARG A 29 -8.00 3.78 -12.95
N MET A 30 -6.68 3.90 -12.89
CA MET A 30 -5.80 2.89 -12.31
C MET A 30 -6.12 2.66 -10.83
N PHE A 31 -6.31 3.75 -10.08
CA PHE A 31 -6.75 3.66 -8.70
C PHE A 31 -8.10 2.96 -8.58
N ALA A 32 -9.08 3.39 -9.38
CA ALA A 32 -10.43 2.81 -9.37
C ALA A 32 -10.43 1.34 -9.79
N ALA A 33 -9.58 0.93 -10.73
CA ALA A 33 -9.42 -0.47 -11.12
C ALA A 33 -8.82 -1.32 -9.99
N SER A 34 -7.93 -0.73 -9.18
CA SER A 34 -7.25 -1.43 -8.08
C SER A 34 -8.13 -1.56 -6.83
N PHE A 35 -8.84 -0.49 -6.46
CA PHE A 35 -9.60 -0.41 -5.21
C PHE A 35 -11.13 -0.52 -5.38
N GLY A 36 -11.64 -0.47 -6.61
CA GLY A 36 -13.07 -0.51 -6.91
C GLY A 36 -13.83 0.79 -6.62
N VAL A 37 -13.13 1.87 -6.24
CA VAL A 37 -13.70 3.19 -5.93
C VAL A 37 -12.76 4.30 -6.41
N TRP A 38 -13.30 5.50 -6.66
CA TRP A 38 -12.48 6.66 -7.01
C TRP A 38 -11.55 7.08 -5.86
N PRO A 39 -10.34 7.59 -6.15
CA PRO A 39 -9.38 7.99 -5.12
C PRO A 39 -9.92 9.08 -4.20
N SER A 40 -10.69 10.03 -4.74
CA SER A 40 -11.34 11.07 -3.93
C SER A 40 -12.33 10.47 -2.92
N THR A 41 -13.11 9.47 -3.32
CA THR A 41 -14.03 8.75 -2.42
C THR A 41 -13.27 7.92 -1.39
N TYR A 42 -12.19 7.26 -1.81
CA TYR A 42 -11.38 6.39 -0.96
C TYR A 42 -10.68 7.16 0.16
N VAL A 43 -10.15 8.36 -0.15
CA VAL A 43 -9.44 9.21 0.83
C VAL A 43 -10.40 9.86 1.84
N GLU A 44 -11.66 10.07 1.47
CA GLU A 44 -12.69 10.64 2.34
C GLU A 44 -13.50 9.58 3.11
N GLN A 45 -13.19 8.29 2.94
CA GLN A 45 -13.90 7.24 3.68
C GLN A 45 -13.60 7.35 5.19
N PRO A 46 -14.55 7.04 6.09
CA PRO A 46 -14.33 7.15 7.53
C PRO A 46 -13.19 6.28 8.09
N GLY A 47 -12.78 5.24 7.36
CA GLY A 47 -11.66 4.36 7.69
C GLY A 47 -10.29 4.85 7.19
N ALA A 48 -10.22 5.96 6.45
CA ALA A 48 -8.97 6.54 5.98
C ALA A 48 -8.41 7.53 7.01
N VAL A 49 -7.12 7.40 7.28
CA VAL A 49 -6.36 8.29 8.15
C VAL A 49 -5.34 9.03 7.30
N LYS A 50 -5.48 10.35 7.24
CA LYS A 50 -4.56 11.23 6.53
C LYS A 50 -3.34 11.52 7.41
N VAL A 51 -2.15 11.18 6.92
CA VAL A 51 -0.87 11.47 7.56
C VAL A 51 -0.18 12.54 6.73
N ASP A 52 0.14 13.67 7.32
CA ASP A 52 0.86 14.75 6.64
C ASP A 52 2.32 14.32 6.40
N CYS A 53 2.69 14.18 5.13
CA CYS A 53 4.03 13.83 4.68
C CYS A 53 4.62 14.95 3.80
N SER A 54 4.20 16.20 4.04
CA SER A 54 4.83 17.39 3.43
C SER A 54 6.24 17.68 3.97
N GLY A 55 6.58 17.13 5.15
CA GLY A 55 7.91 17.11 5.74
C GLY A 55 8.56 15.72 5.70
N THR A 56 9.44 15.42 6.65
CA THR A 56 10.04 14.08 6.77
C THR A 56 8.96 13.05 7.11
N CYS A 57 8.78 12.07 6.24
CA CYS A 57 7.87 10.95 6.43
C CYS A 57 8.68 9.64 6.32
N ASP A 58 9.37 9.35 7.43
CA ASP A 58 10.28 8.22 7.57
C ASP A 58 9.59 6.98 8.18
N SER A 59 10.36 5.92 8.45
CA SER A 59 9.78 4.69 8.96
C SER A 59 9.17 4.84 10.33
N ALA A 60 9.69 5.73 11.18
CA ALA A 60 9.17 5.98 12.52
C ALA A 60 7.83 6.70 12.47
N VAL A 61 7.70 7.70 11.60
CA VAL A 61 6.43 8.41 11.35
C VAL A 61 5.36 7.44 10.85
N VAL A 62 5.68 6.62 9.85
CA VAL A 62 4.72 5.66 9.29
C VAL A 62 4.33 4.60 10.33
N ARG A 63 5.28 4.04 11.09
CA ARG A 63 4.98 3.06 12.16
C ARG A 63 4.08 3.65 13.24
N SER A 64 4.42 4.85 13.72
CA SER A 64 3.61 5.53 14.74
C SER A 64 2.17 5.73 14.27
N ALA A 65 1.97 6.11 13.01
CA ALA A 65 0.64 6.24 12.43
C ALA A 65 -0.11 4.90 12.32
N VAL A 66 0.59 3.82 11.96
CA VAL A 66 0.01 2.45 11.93
C VAL A 66 -0.40 2.00 13.33
N ASP A 67 0.49 2.14 14.31
CA ASP A 67 0.26 1.70 15.69
C ASP A 67 -0.89 2.48 16.34
N ALA A 68 -1.00 3.78 16.04
CA ALA A 68 -2.10 4.62 16.51
C ALA A 68 -3.44 4.32 15.82
N ASN A 69 -3.43 3.69 14.64
CA ASN A 69 -4.61 3.47 13.80
C ASN A 69 -4.68 2.03 13.25
N PRO A 70 -4.76 1.01 14.12
CA PRO A 70 -4.77 -0.38 13.69
C PRO A 70 -6.00 -0.67 12.80
N GLY A 71 -5.76 -1.38 11.69
CA GLY A 71 -6.81 -1.73 10.71
C GLY A 71 -7.35 -0.55 9.90
N ARG A 72 -6.71 0.62 9.96
CA ARG A 72 -7.08 1.77 9.13
C ARG A 72 -6.20 1.84 7.89
N VAL A 73 -6.76 2.39 6.83
CA VAL A 73 -6.00 2.77 5.64
C VAL A 73 -5.25 4.06 5.95
N LEU A 74 -3.96 4.10 5.68
CA LEU A 74 -3.18 5.34 5.82
C LEU A 74 -3.01 6.00 4.45
N VAL A 75 -3.44 7.25 4.36
CA VAL A 75 -3.21 8.14 3.22
C VAL A 75 -2.03 9.04 3.58
N LEU A 76 -0.85 8.69 3.08
CA LEU A 76 0.40 9.41 3.30
C LEU A 76 0.47 10.57 2.30
N GLN A 77 0.22 11.79 2.78
CA GLN A 77 0.07 12.99 1.96
C GLN A 77 1.42 13.61 1.63
N GLY A 78 2.17 12.97 0.74
CA GLY A 78 3.47 13.42 0.27
C GLY A 78 4.37 12.25 -0.10
N ASP A 79 5.68 12.54 -0.10
CA ASP A 79 6.71 11.54 -0.32
C ASP A 79 7.03 10.80 0.98
N VAL A 80 7.27 9.51 0.88
CA VAL A 80 7.65 8.62 1.98
C VAL A 80 9.05 8.10 1.69
N LEU A 81 9.93 8.08 2.69
CA LEU A 81 11.26 7.50 2.56
C LEU A 81 11.57 6.64 3.78
N LEU A 82 11.37 5.34 3.64
CA LEU A 82 11.61 4.37 4.71
C LEU A 82 13.12 4.16 4.92
N ASP A 83 13.58 4.50 6.10
CA ASP A 83 14.96 4.60 6.55
C ASP A 83 15.39 3.50 7.54
N GLY A 84 14.65 2.39 7.63
CA GLY A 84 15.02 1.22 8.41
C GLY A 84 14.27 1.08 9.74
N GLY A 85 14.71 0.14 10.57
CA GLY A 85 14.08 -0.18 11.86
C GLY A 85 13.13 -1.37 11.77
N ALA A 86 12.13 -1.40 12.65
CA ALA A 86 11.14 -2.50 12.70
C ALA A 86 10.28 -2.55 11.42
N SER A 87 9.64 -3.69 11.17
CA SER A 87 8.70 -3.82 10.07
C SER A 87 7.51 -2.86 10.21
N ILE A 88 6.89 -2.52 9.08
CA ILE A 88 5.62 -1.79 9.02
C ILE A 88 4.52 -2.81 8.78
N GLY A 89 3.61 -2.95 9.75
CA GLY A 89 2.64 -4.03 9.77
C GLY A 89 3.26 -5.40 10.03
N THR A 90 2.42 -6.43 10.05
CA THR A 90 2.85 -7.83 10.14
C THR A 90 2.05 -8.71 9.18
N ALA A 91 2.47 -9.97 9.01
CA ALA A 91 1.69 -10.92 8.23
C ALA A 91 0.29 -11.21 8.82
N ASN A 92 0.09 -10.98 10.13
CA ASN A 92 -1.21 -11.16 10.79
C ASN A 92 -2.04 -9.88 10.80
N ASP A 93 -1.37 -8.73 10.90
CA ASP A 93 -1.96 -7.39 10.95
C ASP A 93 -1.34 -6.54 9.82
N PRO A 94 -1.73 -6.79 8.57
CA PRO A 94 -1.15 -6.09 7.44
C PRO A 94 -1.70 -4.67 7.28
N VAL A 95 -0.94 -3.82 6.62
CA VAL A 95 -1.28 -2.41 6.40
C VAL A 95 -1.76 -2.14 4.98
N VAL A 96 -2.52 -1.06 4.80
CA VAL A 96 -2.79 -0.48 3.47
C VAL A 96 -2.28 0.95 3.48
N LEU A 97 -1.24 1.20 2.70
CA LEU A 97 -0.54 2.48 2.61
C LEU A 97 -0.76 3.08 1.23
N MET A 98 -1.32 4.27 1.16
CA MET A 98 -1.51 5.04 -0.05
C MET A 98 -0.68 6.32 0.03
N ALA A 99 0.44 6.38 -0.69
CA ALA A 99 1.25 7.59 -0.80
C ALA A 99 0.78 8.44 -1.97
N THR A 100 0.53 9.73 -1.74
CA THR A 100 0.22 10.67 -2.83
C THR A 100 1.47 11.07 -3.62
N GLY A 101 2.67 10.76 -3.11
CA GLY A 101 3.95 10.95 -3.77
C GLY A 101 4.77 9.67 -3.86
N ASN A 102 6.09 9.82 -3.92
CA ASN A 102 7.07 8.73 -3.97
C ASN A 102 6.99 7.87 -2.71
N PHE A 103 7.23 6.56 -2.83
CA PHE A 103 7.35 5.67 -1.68
C PHE A 103 8.72 4.98 -1.73
N GLY A 104 9.76 5.64 -1.25
CA GLY A 104 11.12 5.15 -1.33
C GLY A 104 11.57 4.33 -0.13
N PHE A 105 12.68 3.65 -0.31
CA PHE A 105 13.53 3.14 0.77
C PHE A 105 14.89 3.83 0.69
N SER A 106 15.43 4.27 1.82
CA SER A 106 16.85 4.65 1.97
C SER A 106 17.63 3.60 2.75
N SER A 107 16.95 2.74 3.53
CA SER A 107 17.51 1.61 4.25
C SER A 107 16.49 0.48 4.39
N SER A 108 16.99 -0.74 4.68
CA SER A 108 16.20 -1.97 4.71
C SER A 108 15.04 -1.89 5.70
N THR A 109 13.82 -1.87 5.16
CA THR A 109 12.56 -1.95 5.93
C THR A 109 11.64 -2.98 5.29
N ASP A 110 11.03 -3.82 6.12
CA ASP A 110 10.01 -4.76 5.67
C ASP A 110 8.62 -4.13 5.82
N VAL A 111 7.79 -4.25 4.78
CA VAL A 111 6.40 -3.80 4.77
C VAL A 111 5.50 -5.00 4.50
N TYR A 112 4.52 -5.24 5.37
CA TYR A 112 3.53 -6.31 5.21
C TYR A 112 2.18 -5.71 4.84
N GLY A 113 1.77 -5.81 3.58
CA GLY A 113 0.50 -5.25 3.13
C GLY A 113 0.44 -4.80 1.68
N LEU A 114 -0.46 -3.86 1.42
CA LEU A 114 -0.62 -3.20 0.12
C LEU A 114 0.00 -1.81 0.17
N VAL A 115 0.94 -1.55 -0.73
CA VAL A 115 1.48 -0.20 -0.98
C VAL A 115 0.93 0.29 -2.31
N TYR A 116 0.38 1.50 -2.32
CA TYR A 116 -0.05 2.19 -3.51
C TYR A 116 0.65 3.56 -3.59
N SER A 117 1.36 3.84 -4.68
CA SER A 117 2.00 5.15 -4.90
C SER A 117 1.36 5.85 -6.10
N ARG A 118 1.07 7.14 -5.90
CA ARG A 118 0.58 8.05 -6.93
C ARG A 118 1.68 8.85 -7.63
N ALA A 119 2.94 8.54 -7.35
CA ALA A 119 4.05 9.22 -8.00
C ALA A 119 4.04 8.94 -9.50
N SER A 120 4.27 9.98 -10.31
CA SER A 120 4.56 9.82 -11.73
C SER A 120 5.87 9.08 -11.98
N THR A 121 6.81 9.18 -11.03
CA THR A 121 8.04 8.40 -10.99
C THR A 121 8.31 7.99 -9.55
N TRP A 122 8.40 6.68 -9.32
CA TRP A 122 8.92 6.13 -8.08
C TRP A 122 10.43 5.94 -8.21
N ALA A 123 11.20 6.54 -7.30
CA ALA A 123 12.64 6.32 -7.22
C ALA A 123 13.05 5.91 -5.80
N THR A 124 13.81 4.81 -5.71
CA THR A 124 14.38 4.30 -4.45
C THR A 124 15.88 4.07 -4.60
N SER A 125 16.65 4.37 -3.55
CA SER A 125 18.12 4.20 -3.53
C SER A 125 18.57 3.14 -2.54
N GLY A 126 17.74 2.82 -1.54
CA GLY A 126 17.97 1.79 -0.54
C GLY A 126 17.33 0.45 -0.89
N SER A 127 17.54 -0.52 0.00
CA SER A 127 16.88 -1.82 -0.03
C SER A 127 15.63 -1.84 0.83
N GLY A 128 14.74 -2.79 0.58
CA GLY A 128 13.50 -2.98 1.34
C GLY A 128 12.73 -4.17 0.80
N ASN A 129 11.79 -4.70 1.57
CA ASN A 129 10.94 -5.81 1.13
C ASN A 129 9.48 -5.45 1.34
N ILE A 130 8.66 -5.71 0.33
CA ILE A 130 7.20 -5.62 0.42
C ILE A 130 6.64 -7.04 0.33
N PHE A 131 6.02 -7.52 1.40
CA PHE A 131 5.29 -8.77 1.45
C PHE A 131 3.79 -8.47 1.31
N GLY A 132 3.20 -8.77 0.16
CA GLY A 132 1.81 -8.42 -0.14
C GLY A 132 1.65 -7.96 -1.59
N ALA A 133 1.45 -6.67 -1.84
CA ALA A 133 1.47 -6.13 -3.19
C ALA A 133 1.92 -4.67 -3.23
N LEU A 134 2.41 -4.28 -4.40
CA LEU A 134 2.74 -2.92 -4.76
C LEU A 134 2.00 -2.54 -6.04
N VAL A 135 1.40 -1.35 -6.05
CA VAL A 135 0.84 -0.72 -7.24
C VAL A 135 1.43 0.70 -7.35
N ALA A 136 1.96 1.05 -8.50
CA ALA A 136 2.52 2.38 -8.76
C ALA A 136 1.86 2.97 -10.02
N GLU A 137 1.33 4.19 -9.91
CA GLU A 137 0.74 4.91 -11.06
C GLU A 137 1.77 5.29 -12.12
N GLY A 138 3.04 5.36 -11.73
CA GLY A 138 4.17 5.69 -12.59
C GLY A 138 5.23 4.60 -12.64
N SER A 139 6.29 4.89 -13.40
CA SER A 139 7.43 3.99 -13.52
C SER A 139 8.16 3.84 -12.19
N ILE A 140 8.51 2.59 -11.86
CA ILE A 140 9.39 2.29 -10.73
C ILE A 140 10.83 2.20 -11.23
N GLY A 141 11.74 2.93 -10.57
CA GLY A 141 13.16 2.92 -10.88
C GLY A 141 14.04 3.31 -9.70
N GLY A 142 15.26 3.77 -10.02
CA GLY A 142 16.29 4.10 -9.05
C GLY A 142 17.43 3.08 -9.04
N THR A 143 18.32 3.21 -8.06
CA THR A 143 19.52 2.37 -7.91
C THR A 143 19.41 1.38 -6.74
N GLY A 144 18.32 1.45 -5.98
CA GLY A 144 18.08 0.62 -4.81
C GLY A 144 17.62 -0.80 -5.16
N GLY A 145 18.05 -1.77 -4.36
CA GLY A 145 17.66 -3.18 -4.49
C GLY A 145 16.52 -3.53 -3.54
N PHE A 146 15.30 -3.12 -3.87
CA PHE A 146 14.10 -3.53 -3.12
C PHE A 146 13.42 -4.73 -3.79
N SER A 147 12.68 -5.52 -3.00
CA SER A 147 11.96 -6.68 -3.49
C SER A 147 10.46 -6.58 -3.18
N VAL A 148 9.63 -7.14 -4.06
CA VAL A 148 8.19 -7.28 -3.84
C VAL A 148 7.84 -8.75 -3.98
N GLY A 149 7.35 -9.34 -2.90
CA GLY A 149 6.83 -10.71 -2.87
C GLY A 149 5.30 -10.69 -2.80
N TYR A 150 4.64 -11.16 -3.85
CA TYR A 150 3.18 -11.31 -3.80
C TYR A 150 2.76 -12.29 -2.69
N SER A 151 1.84 -11.87 -1.81
CA SER A 151 1.23 -12.76 -0.83
C SER A 151 -0.28 -12.57 -0.80
N LYS A 152 -0.99 -13.60 -1.30
CA LYS A 152 -2.44 -13.64 -1.29
C LYS A 152 -2.99 -13.60 0.14
N GLU A 153 -2.35 -14.30 1.07
CA GLU A 153 -2.81 -14.43 2.46
C GLU A 153 -2.78 -13.08 3.18
N ILE A 154 -1.73 -12.29 2.94
CA ILE A 154 -1.60 -10.93 3.48
C ILE A 154 -2.67 -10.02 2.88
N LEU A 155 -2.89 -10.07 1.56
CA LEU A 155 -3.87 -9.22 0.89
C LEU A 155 -5.31 -9.59 1.25
N ASP A 156 -5.62 -10.88 1.40
CA ASP A 156 -6.93 -11.34 1.86
C ASP A 156 -7.21 -10.84 3.28
N ARG A 157 -6.21 -10.89 4.19
CA ARG A 157 -6.35 -10.31 5.53
C ARG A 157 -6.56 -8.80 5.46
N ALA A 158 -5.72 -8.08 4.72
CA ALA A 158 -5.84 -6.64 4.55
C ALA A 158 -7.23 -6.25 4.06
N ARG A 159 -7.79 -6.99 3.08
CA ARG A 159 -9.15 -6.76 2.57
C ARG A 159 -10.24 -6.84 3.64
N TRP A 160 -10.09 -7.68 4.65
CA TRP A 160 -11.08 -7.86 5.72
C TRP A 160 -10.80 -7.01 6.96
N SER A 161 -9.53 -6.69 7.23
CA SER A 161 -9.11 -5.91 8.40
C SER A 161 -9.06 -4.41 8.13
N THR A 162 -8.94 -4.00 6.86
CA THR A 162 -8.87 -2.60 6.46
C THR A 162 -10.11 -2.20 5.67
N GLY A 163 -10.87 -1.24 6.19
CA GLY A 163 -12.11 -0.79 5.59
C GLY A 163 -12.95 0.06 6.53
N SER A 164 -13.93 0.76 5.97
CA SER A 164 -14.90 1.53 6.75
C SER A 164 -16.19 0.73 6.94
N PHE A 165 -16.50 0.36 8.18
CA PHE A 165 -17.84 -0.05 8.57
C PHE A 165 -18.58 1.17 9.11
N VAL A 166 -19.69 1.53 8.48
CA VAL A 166 -20.56 2.61 8.94
C VAL A 166 -21.87 2.04 9.46
N LEU A 167 -22.40 2.65 10.53
CA LEU A 167 -23.77 2.38 10.96
C LEU A 167 -24.73 2.83 9.86
N VAL A 168 -25.67 1.96 9.48
CA VAL A 168 -26.74 2.32 8.54
C VAL A 168 -27.73 3.23 9.28
N PRO A 169 -27.94 4.49 8.86
CA PRO A 169 -28.91 5.35 9.51
C PRO A 169 -30.30 4.69 9.49
N GLY A 170 -30.89 4.50 10.67
CA GLY A 170 -32.19 3.82 10.83
C GLY A 170 -32.13 2.31 11.04
N SER A 171 -30.94 1.69 11.12
CA SER A 171 -30.86 0.30 11.60
C SER A 171 -31.20 0.25 13.08
N TRP A 172 -32.21 -0.54 13.43
CA TRP A 172 -32.49 -0.89 14.82
C TRP A 172 -31.50 -1.96 15.31
N LYS A 173 -31.04 -1.80 16.55
CA LYS A 173 -30.24 -2.80 17.26
C LYS A 173 -31.10 -3.34 18.39
N ASP A 174 -31.53 -4.59 18.26
CA ASP A 174 -32.18 -5.34 19.32
C ASP A 174 -31.08 -5.94 20.21
N PHE A 175 -31.15 -5.72 21.52
CA PHE A 175 -30.16 -6.23 22.49
C PHE A 175 -30.88 -7.12 23.52
N PRO A 176 -30.27 -8.22 23.98
CA PRO A 176 -30.49 -8.76 25.33
C PRO A 176 -29.83 -7.88 26.40
#